data_AF-A0A966PZ54-F1
#
_entry.id   AF-A0A966PZ54-F1
#
_cell.length_a   1.000
_cell.length_b   1.000
_cell.length_c   1.000
_cell.angle_alpha   90.00
_cell.angle_beta   90.00
_cell.angle_gamma   90.00
#
_symmetry.space_group_name_H-M   'P 1'
#
loop_
_entity.id
_entity.type
_entity.pdbx_description
1 polymer ?
#
loop_
_entity_poly.entity_id
_entity_poly.type
_entity_poly.pdbx_seq_one_letter_code
_entity_poly.pdbx_strand_id
1 'polypeptide(L)'
;MGVKVVYNANYGGYGIPDEVRIRYNEITKTNYESSWDMDDVPRHDKLLVRLVEEYLQGHDSDLSICEIEGNRYRIDEYDGAETVIEPKDDFWIFVNE
;
A
#
# COMPACT_ATOMS: atom_id res chain seq x y z
N MET A 1 -18.16 -2.47 3.85
CA MET A 1 -17.21 -2.05 2.79
C MET A 1 -15.86 -1.99 3.47
N GLY A 2 -14.94 -2.87 3.09
CA GLY A 2 -13.60 -2.88 3.67
C GLY A 2 -12.80 -1.66 3.24
N VAL A 3 -11.72 -1.39 3.97
CA VAL A 3 -10.73 -0.38 3.59
C VAL A 3 -9.69 -1.08 2.73
N LYS A 4 -9.30 -0.48 1.61
CA LYS A 4 -8.24 -1.02 0.75
C LYS A 4 -6.91 -0.37 1.09
N VAL A 5 -5.84 -1.15 1.08
CA VAL A 5 -4.48 -0.74 1.43
C VAL A 5 -3.54 -1.19 0.32
N VAL A 6 -2.75 -0.25 -0.22
CA VAL A 6 -1.69 -0.53 -1.19
C VAL A 6 -0.41 -0.93 -0.45
N TYR A 7 0.22 -2.02 -0.87
CA TYR A 7 1.47 -2.50 -0.31
C TYR A 7 2.36 -3.10 -1.41
N ASN A 8 3.65 -3.23 -1.13
CA ASN A 8 4.59 -3.89 -2.00
C ASN A 8 4.63 -5.40 -1.71
N ALA A 9 4.25 -6.23 -2.67
CA ALA A 9 4.18 -7.68 -2.52
C ALA A 9 5.46 -8.41 -2.97
N ASN A 10 6.52 -7.68 -3.36
CA ASN A 10 7.77 -8.28 -3.86
C ASN A 10 9.02 -7.63 -3.24
N TYR A 11 10.20 -8.16 -3.56
CA TYR A 11 11.48 -7.60 -3.11
C TYR A 11 11.75 -6.21 -3.72
N GLY A 12 12.50 -5.36 -3.00
CA GLY A 12 12.99 -4.08 -3.55
C GLY A 12 12.26 -2.82 -3.08
N GLY A 13 11.29 -2.97 -2.16
CA GLY A 13 10.67 -1.86 -1.42
C GLY A 13 9.48 -1.21 -2.12
N TYR A 14 8.78 -0.35 -1.37
CA TYR A 14 7.57 0.30 -1.82
C TYR A 14 7.84 1.45 -2.81
N GLY A 15 7.73 1.15 -4.11
CA GLY A 15 7.87 2.12 -5.18
C GLY A 15 6.54 2.39 -5.90
N ILE A 16 6.04 3.62 -5.83
CA ILE A 16 4.91 4.05 -6.67
C ILE A 16 5.38 4.27 -8.12
N PRO A 17 4.72 3.66 -9.13
CA PRO A 17 5.02 3.93 -10.53
C PRO A 17 4.89 5.41 -10.88
N ASP A 18 5.77 5.93 -11.73
CA ASP A 18 5.78 7.34 -12.13
C ASP A 18 4.43 7.80 -12.71
N GLU A 19 3.75 6.95 -13.49
CA GLU A 19 2.44 7.26 -14.05
C GLU A 19 1.38 7.49 -12.96
N VAL A 20 1.36 6.64 -11.93
CA VAL A 20 0.45 6.78 -10.78
C VAL A 20 0.76 8.08 -10.02
N ARG A 21 2.04 8.36 -9.78
CA ARG A 21 2.50 9.59 -9.09
C ARG A 21 2.13 10.86 -9.87
N ILE A 22 2.42 10.89 -11.17
CA ILE A 22 2.10 12.03 -12.04
C ILE A 22 0.61 12.32 -12.00
N ARG A 23 -0.23 11.28 -12.16
CA ARG A 23 -1.68 11.43 -12.13
C ARG A 23 -2.21 11.83 -10.75
N TYR A 24 -1.59 11.34 -9.68
CA TYR A 24 -1.88 11.77 -8.31
C TYR A 24 -1.60 13.26 -8.11
N ASN A 25 -0.43 13.74 -8.54
CA ASN A 25 -0.04 15.16 -8.51
C ASN A 25 -1.03 16.04 -9.28
N GLU A 26 -1.41 15.62 -10.50
CA GLU A 26 -2.35 16.36 -11.34
C GLU A 26 -3.72 16.58 -10.68
N ILE A 27 -4.23 15.55 -9.99
CA ILE A 27 -5.54 15.57 -9.34
C ILE A 27 -5.50 16.35 -8.02
N THR A 28 -4.48 16.13 -7.20
CA THR A 28 -4.38 16.72 -5.85
C THR A 28 -3.71 18.10 -5.85
N LYS A 29 -3.12 18.51 -6.98
CA LYS A 29 -2.29 19.73 -7.09
C LYS A 29 -1.07 19.72 -6.17
N THR A 30 -0.53 18.53 -5.93
CA THR A 30 0.76 18.30 -5.25
C THR A 30 1.90 18.23 -6.27
N ASN A 31 3.13 18.11 -5.78
CA ASN A 31 4.35 18.18 -6.60
C ASN A 31 5.40 17.14 -6.18
N TYR A 32 4.98 15.90 -5.85
CA TYR A 32 5.92 14.82 -5.53
C TYR A 32 6.84 14.55 -6.72
N GLU A 33 8.16 14.70 -6.55
CA GLU A 33 9.14 14.65 -7.63
C GLU A 33 9.56 13.21 -7.95
N SER A 34 9.51 12.33 -6.95
CA SER A 34 9.88 10.92 -7.01
C SER A 34 8.88 10.03 -6.26
N SER A 35 8.99 8.70 -6.44
CA SER A 35 8.16 7.72 -5.71
C SER A 35 8.34 7.81 -4.19
N TRP A 36 9.57 8.07 -3.73
CA TRP A 36 9.91 8.20 -2.31
C TRP A 36 9.22 9.37 -1.62
N ASP A 37 8.96 10.46 -2.36
CA ASP A 37 8.26 11.62 -1.80
C ASP A 37 6.79 11.31 -1.49
N MET A 38 6.24 10.20 -2.02
CA MET A 38 4.88 9.75 -1.75
C MET A 38 4.76 8.88 -0.50
N ASP A 39 5.83 8.64 0.26
CA ASP A 39 5.78 7.85 1.50
C ASP A 39 4.88 8.49 2.57
N ASP A 40 4.69 9.80 2.52
CA ASP A 40 3.76 10.54 3.39
C ASP A 40 2.28 10.33 3.02
N VAL A 41 1.98 9.81 1.82
CA VAL A 41 0.61 9.52 1.40
C VAL A 41 0.14 8.24 2.10
N PRO A 42 -0.97 8.28 2.87
CA PRO A 42 -1.48 7.08 3.52
C PRO A 42 -1.75 5.97 2.51
N ARG A 43 -1.29 4.74 2.80
CA ARG A 43 -1.47 3.56 1.92
C ARG A 43 -2.94 3.21 1.62
N HIS A 44 -3.86 3.72 2.42
CA HIS A 44 -5.31 3.59 2.28
C HIS A 44 -5.98 4.84 1.69
N ASP A 45 -5.20 5.81 1.19
CA ASP A 45 -5.74 6.97 0.51
C ASP A 45 -6.57 6.52 -0.71
N LYS A 46 -7.81 7.01 -0.77
CA LYS A 46 -8.78 6.52 -1.76
C LYS A 46 -8.36 6.82 -3.19
N LEU A 47 -7.68 7.94 -3.41
CA LEU A 47 -7.19 8.29 -4.74
C LEU A 47 -6.00 7.41 -5.11
N LEU A 48 -5.04 7.24 -4.19
CA LEU A 48 -3.90 6.36 -4.40
C LEU A 48 -4.34 4.93 -4.73
N VAL A 49 -5.20 4.33 -3.90
CA VAL A 49 -5.77 2.99 -4.13
C VAL A 49 -6.38 2.89 -5.52
N ARG A 50 -7.25 3.84 -5.87
CA ARG A 50 -7.93 3.83 -7.17
C ARG A 50 -6.93 3.91 -8.32
N LEU A 51 -5.94 4.79 -8.27
CA LEU A 51 -4.96 4.94 -9.34
C LEU A 51 -4.09 3.68 -9.50
N VAL A 52 -3.72 3.03 -8.40
CA VAL A 52 -3.01 1.75 -8.43
C VAL A 52 -3.89 0.63 -8.98
N GLU A 53 -5.17 0.56 -8.62
CA GLU A 53 -6.12 -0.41 -9.21
C GLU A 53 -6.26 -0.25 -10.73
N GLU A 54 -6.33 1.00 -11.21
CA GLU A 54 -6.37 1.30 -12.64
C GLU A 54 -5.07 0.89 -13.34
N TYR A 55 -3.91 1.13 -12.70
CA TYR A 55 -2.59 0.76 -13.23
C TYR A 55 -2.43 -0.77 -13.37
N LEU A 56 -2.81 -1.54 -12.34
CA LEU A 56 -2.68 -3.00 -12.32
C LEU A 56 -3.54 -3.74 -13.36
N GLN A 57 -4.52 -3.06 -13.99
CA GLN A 57 -5.33 -3.67 -15.06
C GLN A 57 -4.55 -3.86 -16.38
N GLY A 58 -3.44 -3.15 -16.56
CA GLY A 58 -2.64 -3.19 -17.79
C GLY A 58 -1.14 -3.36 -17.58
N HIS A 59 -0.68 -3.39 -16.32
CA HIS A 59 0.73 -3.39 -15.98
C HIS A 59 1.02 -4.48 -14.93
N ASP A 60 2.12 -5.21 -15.14
CA ASP A 60 2.75 -5.99 -14.07
C ASP A 60 3.50 -5.03 -13.14
N SER A 61 3.31 -5.22 -11.83
CA SER A 61 3.90 -4.41 -10.79
C SER A 61 4.12 -5.25 -9.54
N ASP A 62 5.09 -4.84 -8.73
CA ASP A 62 5.32 -5.42 -7.41
C ASP A 62 4.26 -4.96 -6.40
N LEU A 63 3.47 -3.94 -6.72
CA LEU A 63 2.38 -3.47 -5.88
C LEU A 63 1.17 -4.42 -5.90
N SER A 64 0.53 -4.54 -4.73
CA SER A 64 -0.72 -5.27 -4.55
C SER A 64 -1.66 -4.51 -3.63
N ILE A 65 -2.92 -4.96 -3.57
CA ILE A 65 -3.98 -4.31 -2.80
C ILE A 65 -4.64 -5.34 -1.88
N CYS A 66 -4.66 -5.03 -0.59
CA CYS A 66 -5.34 -5.82 0.43
C CYS A 66 -6.62 -5.09 0.86
N GLU A 67 -7.75 -5.80 0.94
CA GLU A 67 -8.96 -5.30 1.59
C GLU A 67 -8.96 -5.78 3.05
N ILE A 68 -8.97 -4.84 3.99
CA ILE A 68 -9.07 -5.10 5.43
C ILE A 68 -10.51 -4.97 5.90
N GLU A 69 -10.89 -5.79 6.89
CA GLU A 69 -12.23 -5.76 7.49
C GLU A 69 -12.38 -4.64 8.53
N GLY A 70 -11.30 -4.35 9.26
CA GLY A 70 -11.27 -3.35 10.31
C GLY A 70 -10.96 -1.93 9.82
N ASN A 71 -10.65 -1.05 10.78
CA ASN A 71 -10.19 0.32 10.55
C ASN A 71 -8.74 0.54 11.01
N ARG A 72 -8.00 -0.56 11.22
CA ARG A 72 -6.62 -0.56 11.69
C ARG A 72 -5.86 -1.64 10.96
N TYR A 73 -4.66 -1.29 10.54
CA TYR A 73 -3.68 -2.22 9.99
C TYR A 73 -2.29 -1.73 10.38
N ARG A 74 -1.31 -2.63 10.30
CA ARG A 74 0.11 -2.27 10.22
C ARG A 74 0.72 -2.89 8.97
N ILE A 75 1.81 -2.31 8.51
CA ILE A 75 2.67 -2.95 7.51
C ILE A 75 3.76 -3.69 8.27
N ASP A 76 3.90 -4.99 7.98
CA ASP A 76 5.07 -5.78 8.36
C ASP A 76 5.95 -5.91 7.11
N GLU A 77 7.24 -5.59 7.22
CA GLU A 77 8.14 -5.52 6.07
C GLU A 77 9.38 -6.40 6.31
N TYR A 78 9.75 -7.17 5.29
CA TYR A 78 10.98 -7.97 5.27
C TYR A 78 11.58 -7.99 3.85
N ASP A 79 12.75 -7.37 3.70
CA ASP A 79 13.52 -7.28 2.44
C ASP A 79 12.75 -6.56 1.31
N GLY A 80 12.02 -5.53 1.69
CA GLY A 80 11.14 -4.74 0.86
C GLY A 80 9.76 -5.36 0.64
N ALA A 81 9.60 -6.67 0.84
CA ALA A 81 8.30 -7.32 0.73
C ALA A 81 7.45 -7.01 1.96
N GLU A 82 6.27 -6.45 1.74
CA GLU A 82 5.34 -5.98 2.75
C GLU A 82 4.17 -6.96 2.92
N THR A 83 3.62 -7.02 4.13
CA THR A 83 2.37 -7.72 4.46
C THR A 83 1.48 -6.79 5.27
N VAL A 84 0.21 -6.71 4.89
CA VAL A 84 -0.82 -5.97 5.65
C VAL A 84 -1.35 -6.86 6.76
N ILE A 85 -1.15 -6.45 8.03
CA ILE A 85 -1.59 -7.21 9.21
C ILE A 85 -2.76 -6.47 9.89
N GLU A 86 -3.91 -7.13 10.05
CA GLU A 86 -5.01 -6.62 10.88
C GLU A 86 -4.81 -7.04 12.36
N PRO A 87 -5.32 -6.28 13.35
CA PRO A 87 -5.17 -6.62 14.77
C PRO A 87 -5.67 -8.02 15.17
N LYS A 88 -6.62 -8.57 14.43
CA LYS A 88 -7.18 -9.92 14.65
C LYS A 88 -6.23 -11.04 14.20
N ASP A 89 -5.26 -10.74 13.34
CA ASP A 89 -4.33 -11.71 12.78
C ASP A 89 -3.05 -11.83 13.63
N ASP A 90 -2.96 -11.05 14.71
CA ASP A 90 -1.85 -11.06 15.65
C ASP A 90 -2.04 -12.20 16.66
N PHE A 91 -1.61 -13.41 16.27
CA PHE A 91 -1.67 -14.60 17.11
C PHE A 91 -0.42 -14.71 18.00
N TRP A 92 -0.62 -14.61 19.30
CA TRP A 92 0.43 -14.83 20.30
C TRP A 92 0.44 -16.29 20.75
N ILE A 93 1.61 -16.93 20.75
CA ILE A 93 1.80 -18.23 21.39
C ILE A 93 2.06 -17.97 22.88
N PHE A 94 1.13 -18.37 23.73
CA PHE A 94 1.30 -18.31 25.18
C PHE A 94 2.27 -19.41 25.63
N VAL A 95 3.27 -19.04 26.42
CA VAL A 95 4.36 -19.96 26.77
C VAL A 95 3.98 -20.92 27.92
N ASN A 96 2.94 -20.67 28.71
CA ASN A 96 2.38 -21.63 29.68
C ASN A 96 0.93 -21.24 30.10
N GLU A 97 0.09 -22.25 30.38
CA GLU A 97 -1.13 -22.14 31.19
C GLU A 97 -0.82 -22.28 32.69
#